data_AF-A0A399ZFT9-F1
#
_entry.id   AF-A0A399ZFT9-F1
#
_cell.length_a   1.000
_cell.length_b   1.000
_cell.length_c   1.000
_cell.angle_alpha   90.00
_cell.angle_beta   90.00
_cell.angle_gamma   90.00
#
_symmetry.space_group_name_H-M   'P 1'
#
loop_
_entity.id
_entity.type
_entity.pdbx_description
1 polymer ?
#
loop_
_entity_poly.entity_id
_entity_poly.type
_entity_poly.pdbx_seq_one_letter_code
_entity_poly.pdbx_strand_id
1 'polypeptide(L)'
;MIHQPPPVGQYPRTQNTPLYVTGRDKPVAFVNQQRRLLFKTVDGRKHFVKIPPGIAFDDDVLHQAGELGATDIEVTDGASPHRDTYRCTLDTFLRHAEVVNRGHGRQLVLRFTYWRKNGQPSEIERQAEQQAARAEAAAMQQGSLFGEVR
;
A
#
# COMPACT_ATOMS: atom_id res chain seq x y z
N MET A 1 -17.63 14.76 6.93
CA MET A 1 -16.99 14.96 5.61
C MET A 1 -15.68 14.20 5.62
N ILE A 2 -15.55 13.14 4.84
CA ILE A 2 -14.34 12.32 4.80
C ILE A 2 -13.34 13.10 3.96
N HIS A 3 -12.38 13.77 4.60
CA HIS A 3 -11.33 14.51 3.89
C HIS A 3 -10.45 13.49 3.17
N GLN A 4 -10.67 13.31 1.88
CA GLN A 4 -9.75 12.58 1.02
C GLN A 4 -8.46 13.41 0.98
N PRO A 5 -7.33 12.90 1.49
CA PRO A 5 -6.10 13.68 1.48
C PRO A 5 -5.67 13.97 0.04
N PRO A 6 -5.00 15.12 -0.21
CA PRO A 6 -4.64 15.52 -1.55
C PRO A 6 -3.74 14.48 -2.25
N PRO A 7 -3.81 14.36 -3.57
CA PRO A 7 -2.95 13.46 -4.31
C PRO A 7 -1.47 13.83 -4.14
N VAL A 8 -0.59 12.81 -4.17
CA VAL A 8 0.86 13.00 -4.09
C VAL A 8 1.34 13.96 -5.18
N GLY A 9 2.15 14.95 -4.78
CA GLY A 9 2.72 15.98 -5.65
C GLY A 9 2.21 17.40 -5.41
N GLN A 10 1.20 17.60 -4.55
CA GLN A 10 0.71 18.94 -4.16
C GLN A 10 1.20 19.40 -2.77
N TYR A 11 2.06 18.62 -2.11
CA TYR A 11 2.60 18.98 -0.80
C TYR A 11 3.76 19.96 -0.95
N PRO A 12 3.81 21.05 -0.15
CA PRO A 12 4.95 21.97 -0.18
C PRO A 12 6.23 21.18 0.10
N ARG A 13 7.24 21.35 -0.78
CA ARG A 13 8.51 20.60 -0.71
C ARG A 13 9.22 20.71 0.63
N THR A 14 8.95 21.77 1.39
CA THR A 14 9.51 22.03 2.72
C THR A 14 9.06 21.05 3.81
N GLN A 15 8.04 20.22 3.57
CA GLN A 15 7.51 19.27 4.55
C GLN A 15 7.86 17.80 4.25
N ASN A 16 8.64 17.55 3.20
CA ASN A 16 8.88 16.21 2.70
C ASN A 16 10.37 15.87 2.78
N THR A 17 10.71 14.84 3.55
CA THR A 17 12.07 14.33 3.67
C THR A 17 12.38 13.40 2.50
N PRO A 18 13.41 13.67 1.68
CA PRO A 18 13.80 12.80 0.58
C PRO A 18 14.42 11.50 1.09
N LEU A 19 14.10 10.40 0.42
CA LEU A 19 14.70 9.08 0.66
C LEU A 19 15.57 8.65 -0.51
N TYR A 20 16.68 7.99 -0.18
CA TYR A 20 17.70 7.58 -1.13
C TYR A 20 17.93 6.07 -1.05
N VAL A 21 18.30 5.46 -2.18
CA VAL A 21 18.86 4.10 -2.15
C VAL A 21 20.36 4.24 -1.90
N THR A 22 20.94 3.31 -1.13
CA THR A 22 22.39 3.31 -0.86
C THR A 22 23.18 3.41 -2.16
N GLY A 23 24.11 4.37 -2.24
CA GLY A 23 24.94 4.62 -3.43
C GLY A 23 24.25 5.42 -4.54
N ARG A 24 23.09 6.06 -4.28
CA ARG A 24 22.44 6.98 -5.22
C ARG A 24 22.22 8.36 -4.62
N ASP A 25 22.57 9.40 -5.38
CA ASP A 25 22.39 10.80 -4.98
C ASP A 25 21.03 11.39 -5.41
N LYS A 26 20.21 10.62 -6.13
CA LYS A 26 18.88 11.03 -6.57
C LYS A 26 17.81 10.43 -5.65
N PRO A 27 16.88 11.25 -5.12
CA PRO A 27 15.81 10.74 -4.28
C PRO A 27 14.88 9.84 -5.08
N VAL A 28 14.44 8.75 -4.46
CA VAL A 28 13.54 7.75 -5.09
C VAL A 28 12.13 7.77 -4.49
N ALA A 29 11.98 8.32 -3.29
CA ALA A 29 10.72 8.48 -2.59
C ALA A 29 10.85 9.63 -1.57
N PHE A 30 9.76 9.96 -0.90
CA PHE A 30 9.71 10.99 0.12
C PHE A 30 8.86 10.54 1.31
N VAL A 31 9.14 11.08 2.48
CA VAL A 31 8.29 10.91 3.67
C VAL A 31 7.74 12.25 4.11
N ASN A 32 6.43 12.30 4.34
CA ASN A 32 5.80 13.38 5.09
C ASN A 32 5.58 12.90 6.53
N GLN A 33 6.39 13.39 7.47
CA GLN A 33 6.37 12.92 8.86
C GLN A 33 5.09 13.33 9.60
N GLN A 34 4.54 14.51 9.32
CA GLN A 34 3.29 14.98 9.93
C GLN A 34 2.12 14.05 9.58
N ARG A 35 2.10 13.52 8.36
CA ARG A 35 1.08 12.61 7.87
C ARG A 35 1.47 11.13 7.99
N ARG A 36 2.68 10.85 8.50
CA ARG A 36 3.26 9.52 8.61
C ARG A 36 3.16 8.73 7.29
N LEU A 37 3.46 9.41 6.18
CA LEU A 37 3.22 8.89 4.83
C LEU A 37 4.52 8.79 4.04
N LEU A 38 4.89 7.58 3.63
CA LEU A 38 5.84 7.32 2.55
C LEU A 38 5.13 7.49 1.21
N PHE A 39 5.70 8.26 0.29
CA PHE A 39 5.11 8.41 -1.03
C PHE A 39 6.12 8.51 -2.17
N LYS A 40 5.69 8.08 -3.35
CA LYS A 40 6.42 8.33 -4.61
C LYS A 40 5.47 8.45 -5.79
N THR A 41 5.92 9.15 -6.83
CA THR A 41 5.27 9.17 -8.14
C THR A 41 6.09 8.33 -9.10
N VAL A 42 5.44 7.43 -9.84
CA VAL A 42 6.07 6.51 -10.78
C VAL A 42 5.39 6.56 -12.14
N ASP A 43 6.06 6.02 -13.16
CA ASP A 43 5.42 5.64 -14.43
C ASP A 43 5.03 4.16 -14.33
N GLY A 44 3.74 3.87 -14.17
CA GLY A 44 3.23 2.51 -13.97
C GLY A 44 3.62 1.53 -15.09
N ARG A 45 3.80 2.02 -16.32
CA ARG A 45 4.20 1.18 -17.47
C ARG A 45 5.63 0.65 -17.33
N LYS A 46 6.47 1.37 -16.60
CA LYS A 46 7.90 1.04 -16.39
C LYS A 46 8.18 0.44 -15.01
N HIS A 47 7.48 0.91 -13.99
CA HIS A 47 7.82 0.62 -12.58
C HIS A 47 6.94 -0.47 -11.96
N PHE A 48 5.80 -0.80 -12.57
CA PHE A 48 4.99 -1.91 -12.07
C PHE A 48 5.61 -3.23 -12.48
N VAL A 49 5.74 -4.11 -11.49
CA VAL A 49 6.20 -5.46 -11.70
C VAL A 49 5.10 -6.24 -12.42
N LYS A 50 5.48 -7.00 -13.45
CA LYS A 50 4.58 -7.98 -14.10
C LYS A 50 4.53 -9.32 -13.36
N ILE A 51 5.68 -9.81 -12.88
CA ILE A 51 5.81 -11.10 -12.18
C ILE A 51 6.67 -10.94 -10.92
N PRO A 52 6.12 -11.13 -9.70
CA PRO A 52 4.69 -11.20 -9.39
C PRO A 52 4.00 -9.82 -9.53
N PRO A 53 2.76 -9.74 -10.03
CA PRO A 53 2.14 -8.46 -10.41
C PRO A 53 1.95 -7.53 -9.20
N GLY A 54 2.64 -6.39 -9.19
CA GLY A 54 2.62 -5.50 -8.03
C GLY A 54 3.52 -4.29 -8.14
N ILE A 55 3.75 -3.64 -7.00
CA ILE A 55 4.59 -2.45 -6.89
C ILE A 55 5.77 -2.78 -5.98
N ALA A 56 6.98 -2.54 -6.49
CA ALA A 56 8.21 -2.78 -5.76
C ALA A 56 8.73 -1.51 -5.05
N PHE A 57 9.37 -1.74 -3.91
CA PHE A 57 10.18 -0.77 -3.19
C PHE A 57 11.53 -1.38 -2.85
N ASP A 58 12.55 -0.54 -2.83
CA ASP A 58 13.85 -0.91 -2.28
C ASP A 58 13.74 -1.04 -0.76
N ASP A 59 14.38 -2.07 -0.21
CA ASP A 59 14.33 -2.37 1.23
C ASP A 59 14.85 -1.21 2.09
N ASP A 60 15.96 -0.58 1.68
CA ASP A 60 16.53 0.61 2.31
C ASP A 60 15.52 1.75 2.47
N VAL A 61 14.65 1.94 1.47
CA VAL A 61 13.66 3.02 1.45
C VAL A 61 12.56 2.73 2.45
N LEU A 62 12.14 1.46 2.57
CA LEU A 62 11.13 1.05 3.55
C LEU A 62 11.66 1.18 4.98
N HIS A 63 12.93 0.81 5.20
CA HIS A 63 13.59 0.97 6.49
C HIS A 63 13.67 2.46 6.89
N GLN A 64 14.22 3.30 6.02
CA GLN A 64 14.31 4.75 6.27
C GLN A 64 12.93 5.37 6.52
N ALA A 65 11.91 4.95 5.78
CA ALA A 65 10.55 5.43 5.99
C ALA A 65 10.00 5.07 7.38
N GLY A 66 10.25 3.83 7.83
CA GLY A 66 9.91 3.37 9.17
C GLY A 66 10.62 4.17 10.26
N GLU A 67 11.92 4.42 10.09
CA GLU A 67 12.72 5.25 11.03
C GLU A 67 12.19 6.70 11.12
N LEU A 68 11.68 7.23 10.01
CA LEU A 68 11.05 8.56 9.98
C LEU A 68 9.59 8.56 10.47
N GLY A 69 9.07 7.41 10.91
CA GLY A 69 7.75 7.28 11.53
C GLY A 69 6.59 7.06 10.56
N ALA A 70 6.87 6.74 9.29
CA ALA A 70 5.83 6.45 8.31
C ALA A 70 5.06 5.17 8.67
N THR A 71 3.73 5.22 8.53
CA THR A 71 2.82 4.09 8.73
C THR A 71 2.09 3.70 7.45
N ASP A 72 2.02 4.62 6.50
CA ASP A 72 1.26 4.47 5.27
C ASP A 72 2.18 4.64 4.07
N ILE A 73 1.87 3.93 2.99
CA ILE A 73 2.56 4.01 1.70
C ILE A 73 1.55 4.45 0.65
N GLU A 74 1.93 5.43 -0.16
CA GLU A 74 1.15 5.87 -1.32
C GLU A 74 2.02 5.96 -2.57
N VAL A 75 1.57 5.30 -3.64
CA VAL A 75 2.18 5.39 -4.96
C VAL A 75 1.20 6.01 -5.92
N THR A 76 1.63 7.05 -6.63
CA THR A 76 0.85 7.66 -7.71
C THR A 76 1.44 7.27 -9.05
N ASP A 77 0.64 6.69 -9.93
CA ASP A 77 1.01 6.51 -11.33
C ASP A 77 0.83 7.82 -12.09
N GLY A 78 1.92 8.58 -12.23
CA GLY A 78 1.94 9.85 -12.95
C GLY A 78 1.79 9.69 -14.46
N ALA A 79 1.94 8.48 -15.01
CA ALA A 79 1.75 8.21 -16.43
C ALA A 79 0.29 7.86 -16.79
N SER A 80 -0.55 7.56 -15.78
CA SER A 80 -1.99 7.38 -15.97
C SER A 80 -2.68 8.74 -16.17
N PRO A 81 -3.59 8.89 -17.14
CA PRO A 81 -4.38 10.11 -17.32
C PRO A 81 -5.16 10.52 -16.07
N HIS A 82 -5.52 9.54 -15.23
CA HIS A 82 -6.30 9.74 -14.01
C HIS A 82 -5.43 9.88 -12.75
N ARG A 83 -4.10 9.81 -12.89
CA ARG A 83 -3.15 9.77 -11.76
C ARG A 83 -3.54 8.76 -10.69
N ASP A 84 -3.73 7.51 -11.12
CA ASP A 84 -4.15 6.41 -10.23
C ASP A 84 -3.27 6.35 -8.96
N THR A 85 -3.92 6.22 -7.81
CA THR A 85 -3.26 6.11 -6.50
C THR A 85 -3.40 4.70 -5.95
N TYR A 86 -2.33 4.20 -5.37
CA TYR A 86 -2.23 2.90 -4.73
C TYR A 86 -1.80 3.12 -3.29
N ARG A 87 -2.57 2.63 -2.33
CA ARG A 87 -2.30 2.78 -0.90
C ARG A 87 -2.30 1.46 -0.16
N CYS A 88 -1.40 1.34 0.81
CA CYS A 88 -1.39 0.28 1.83
C CYS A 88 -0.69 0.81 3.08
N THR A 89 -0.77 0.08 4.19
CA THR A 89 0.06 0.37 5.36
C THR A 89 1.47 -0.19 5.15
N LEU A 90 2.47 0.43 5.77
CA LEU A 90 3.84 -0.06 5.80
C LEU A 90 3.89 -1.47 6.41
N ASP A 91 3.09 -1.71 7.45
CA ASP A 91 2.94 -3.01 8.09
C ASP A 91 2.44 -4.10 7.14
N THR A 92 1.34 -3.84 6.40
CA THR A 92 0.82 -4.77 5.38
C THR A 92 1.88 -5.04 4.32
N PHE A 93 2.61 -4.01 3.89
CA PHE A 93 3.68 -4.16 2.92
C PHE A 93 4.79 -5.09 3.44
N LEU A 94 5.32 -4.84 4.63
CA LEU A 94 6.41 -5.63 5.20
C LEU A 94 6.02 -7.08 5.50
N ARG A 95 4.77 -7.33 5.89
CA ARG A 95 4.28 -8.70 6.18
C ARG A 95 4.02 -9.55 4.93
N HIS A 96 3.57 -8.93 3.85
CA HIS A 96 3.06 -9.66 2.68
C HIS A 96 3.89 -9.48 1.40
N ALA A 97 4.91 -8.62 1.42
CA ALA A 97 5.76 -8.45 0.26
C ALA A 97 6.67 -9.66 0.02
N GLU A 98 6.90 -9.94 -1.26
CA GLU A 98 7.82 -10.97 -1.72
C GLU A 98 9.16 -10.33 -2.08
N VAL A 99 10.26 -11.04 -1.82
CA VAL A 99 11.58 -10.59 -2.24
C VAL A 99 11.72 -10.72 -3.75
N VAL A 100 12.17 -9.65 -4.40
CA VAL A 100 12.50 -9.60 -5.82
C VAL A 100 13.91 -9.04 -5.97
N ASN A 101 14.77 -9.76 -6.67
CA ASN A 101 16.10 -9.28 -7.03
C ASN A 101 16.22 -9.17 -8.56
N ARG A 102 16.42 -7.94 -9.06
CA ARG A 102 16.55 -7.64 -10.50
C ARG A 102 17.85 -6.90 -10.84
N GLY A 103 18.88 -7.09 -10.02
CA GLY A 103 20.18 -6.42 -10.24
C GLY A 103 20.22 -4.95 -9.82
N HIS A 104 19.22 -4.47 -9.07
CA HIS A 104 19.17 -3.11 -8.53
C HIS A 104 19.28 -3.03 -7.00
N GLY A 105 19.64 -4.15 -6.35
CA GLY A 105 19.62 -4.31 -4.90
C GLY A 105 18.46 -5.20 -4.43
N ARG A 106 18.31 -5.32 -3.10
CA ARG A 106 17.21 -6.07 -2.47
C ARG A 106 15.93 -5.24 -2.60
N GLN A 107 14.96 -5.77 -3.34
CA GLN A 107 13.65 -5.14 -3.50
C GLN A 107 12.57 -6.04 -2.92
N LEU A 108 11.52 -5.42 -2.41
CA LEU A 108 10.32 -6.07 -1.93
C LEU A 108 9.16 -5.65 -2.83
N VAL A 109 8.37 -6.60 -3.30
CA VAL A 109 7.17 -6.34 -4.11
C VAL A 109 5.92 -6.71 -3.34
N LEU A 110 4.98 -5.78 -3.26
CA LEU A 110 3.64 -6.07 -2.76
C LEU A 110 2.69 -6.22 -3.94
N ARG A 111 1.99 -7.36 -4.01
CA ARG A 111 1.02 -7.66 -5.08
C ARG A 111 -0.13 -6.67 -5.08
N PHE A 112 -0.68 -6.39 -6.27
CA PHE A 112 -1.82 -5.46 -6.43
C PHE A 112 -3.04 -5.81 -5.59
N THR A 113 -3.25 -7.07 -5.24
CA THR A 113 -4.36 -7.55 -4.39
C THR A 113 -4.38 -6.91 -3.00
N TYR A 114 -3.23 -6.45 -2.49
CA TYR A 114 -3.09 -5.78 -1.19
C TYR A 114 -3.20 -4.25 -1.26
N TRP A 115 -3.24 -3.66 -2.46
CA TRP A 115 -3.31 -2.22 -2.62
C TRP A 115 -4.75 -1.74 -2.71
N ARG A 116 -5.11 -0.73 -1.92
CA ARG A 116 -6.29 0.10 -2.14
C ARG A 116 -6.03 0.99 -3.35
N LYS A 117 -6.88 0.90 -4.38
CA LYS A 117 -6.72 1.68 -5.61
C LYS A 117 -7.75 2.80 -5.67
N ASN A 118 -7.32 4.05 -5.82
CA ASN A 118 -8.21 5.22 -5.93
C ASN A 118 -9.25 5.30 -4.80
N GLY A 119 -8.83 4.97 -3.57
CA GLY A 119 -9.69 4.94 -2.39
C GLY A 119 -10.60 3.71 -2.29
N GLN A 120 -10.66 2.86 -3.31
CA GLN A 120 -11.40 1.60 -3.24
C GLN A 120 -10.65 0.59 -2.35
N PRO A 121 -11.36 -0.21 -1.53
CA PRO A 121 -10.76 -1.27 -0.75
C PRO A 121 -9.92 -2.22 -1.62
N SER A 122 -8.88 -2.80 -1.04
CA SER A 122 -8.08 -3.84 -1.69
C SER A 122 -8.89 -5.13 -1.85
N GLU A 123 -8.40 -6.06 -2.66
CA GLU A 123 -9.07 -7.34 -2.84
C GLU A 123 -9.09 -8.17 -1.55
N ILE A 124 -7.97 -8.17 -0.82
CA ILE A 124 -7.85 -8.85 0.46
C ILE A 124 -8.83 -8.29 1.49
N GLU A 125 -9.01 -6.97 1.54
CA GLU A 125 -9.99 -6.35 2.43
C GLU A 125 -11.43 -6.76 2.09
N ARG A 126 -11.80 -6.72 0.81
CA ARG A 126 -13.13 -7.17 0.37
C ARG A 126 -13.37 -8.64 0.69
N GLN A 127 -12.37 -9.49 0.50
CA GLN A 127 -12.47 -10.91 0.83
C GLN A 127 -12.64 -11.14 2.33
N ALA A 128 -11.89 -10.40 3.16
CA ALA A 128 -12.02 -10.48 4.61
C ALA A 128 -13.42 -10.05 5.10
N GLU A 129 -13.97 -8.96 4.55
CA GLU A 129 -15.33 -8.50 4.84
C GLU A 129 -16.39 -9.54 4.45
N GLN A 130 -16.26 -10.14 3.27
CA GLN A 130 -17.17 -11.20 2.81
C GLN A 130 -17.09 -12.47 3.66
N GLN A 131 -15.89 -12.86 4.08
CA GLN A 131 -15.68 -14.01 4.96
C GLN A 131 -16.29 -13.79 6.34
N ALA A 132 -16.14 -12.59 6.91
CA ALA A 132 -16.77 -12.22 8.18
C ALA A 132 -18.30 -12.27 8.09
N ALA A 133 -18.88 -11.65 7.07
CA ALA A 133 -20.33 -11.67 6.85
C ALA A 133 -20.87 -13.10 6.66
N ARG A 134 -20.13 -13.96 5.93
CA ARG A 134 -20.49 -15.37 5.76
C ARG A 134 -20.42 -16.15 7.08
N ALA A 135 -19.42 -15.88 7.91
CA ALA A 135 -19.27 -16.52 9.22
C ALA A 135 -20.41 -16.13 10.17
N GLU A 136 -20.79 -14.84 10.20
CA GLU A 136 -21.92 -14.35 10.99
C GLU A 136 -23.25 -14.98 10.55
N ALA A 137 -23.51 -15.03 9.25
CA ALA A 137 -24.71 -15.67 8.71
C ALA A 137 -24.78 -17.17 9.06
N ALA A 138 -23.65 -17.88 9.01
CA ALA A 138 -23.58 -19.28 9.41
C ALA A 138 -23.85 -19.47 10.91
N ALA A 139 -23.34 -18.59 11.77
CA ALA A 139 -23.59 -18.63 13.21
C ALA A 139 -25.07 -18.37 13.55
N MET A 140 -25.73 -17.43 12.87
CA MET A 140 -27.16 -17.16 13.04
C MET A 140 -28.04 -18.35 12.63
N GLN A 141 -27.71 -19.02 11.52
CA GLN A 141 -28.43 -20.22 11.07
C GLN A 141 -28.31 -21.37 12.07
N GLN A 142 -27.12 -21.58 12.66
CA GLN A 142 -26.91 -22.59 13.68
C GLN A 142 -27.68 -22.26 14.97
N GLY A 143 -27.65 -21.01 15.44
CA GLY A 143 -28.43 -20.59 16.62
C GLY A 143 -29.94 -20.72 16.42
N SER A 144 -30.44 -20.45 15.21
CA SER A 144 -31.86 -20.63 14.85
C SER A 144 -32.28 -22.11 14.81
N LEU A 145 -31.37 -23.03 14.47
CA LEU A 145 -31.66 -24.47 14.39
C LEU A 145 -31.73 -25.15 15.78
N PHE A 146 -31.04 -24.60 16.79
CA PHE A 146 -31.01 -25.16 18.15
C PHE A 146 -32.00 -24.49 19.13
N GLY A 147 -32.77 -23.49 18.68
CA GLY A 147 -33.73 -22.74 19.50
C GLY A 147 -35.14 -23.32 19.57
N GLU A 148 -35.43 -24.42 18.87
CA GLU A 148 -36.77 -25.02 18.80
C GLU A 148 -36.80 -26.43 19.41
N VAL A 149 -36.52 -26.54 20.70
CA VAL A 149 -36.92 -27.71 21.51
C VAL A 149 -37.53 -27.19 22.81
N ARG A 150 -38.83 -27.48 22.96
CA ARG A 150 -39.69 -27.14 24.11
C ARG A 150 -39.17 -27.66 25.44
#